data_AF-A0AAN8W9Y2-F1
#
_entry.id   AF-A0AAN8W9Y2-F1
#
_cell.length_a   1.000
_cell.length_b   1.000
_cell.length_c   1.000
_cell.angle_alpha   90.00
_cell.angle_beta   90.00
_cell.angle_gamma   90.00
#
_symmetry.space_group_name_H-M   'P 1'
#
loop_
_entity.id
_entity.type
_entity.pdbx_description
1 polymer ?
#
loop_
_entity_poly.entity_id
_entity_poly.type
_entity_poly.pdbx_seq_one_letter_code
_entity_poly.pdbx_strand_id
1 'polypeptide(L)'
;MRIGSIIVWCTLFSLCNVPSLLAKFTPQFPSSVIGPEKITKISSQNQPLYETKYFTQILDHFNYNPQSYQTFQNRYLINDKYWGGAAKNSPIFVYTGNEGDIEWFAQNTGFMFETAPHFEALLVFIEHRFYGKSIPYGGDTSIAYKNASTLGYLSSTQALADYATLIIDLKKNLSAVDSPVVVFGGSYGGSTFFMFPLFALLLAGHFQMLAAWFRLKYPHVAIGALASSSPILNFEDITSPYSFNNIITQDFRANTAKQPKGLELLRNSFKICTNYISASYLQGWLQTALIYTAMTDYPTPSNFLQPLPAYPVKEMCKAIDNPSLGNDTFAKLYGAANIYYNYTGNATCFDLLDKSDPHGLGEWTWQACTEMIMPTEGSNSESIFPPSDYNYTDRLEFCMSYFDVEPRPTWITTEFGGHDIYRVLKRFGSNIIFFNGLRDPWSGGGYSLSLSLSLSLTHTQNLV
;
A
#
# COMPACT_ATOMS: atom_id res chain seq x y z
N MET A 1 41.30 -39.73 -62.89
CA MET A 1 40.04 -39.02 -63.18
C MET A 1 39.34 -38.79 -61.84
N ARG A 2 39.24 -37.51 -61.41
CA ARG A 2 38.43 -36.93 -60.31
C ARG A 2 38.55 -37.57 -58.91
N ILE A 3 39.31 -36.94 -57.98
CA ILE A 3 38.86 -36.06 -56.86
C ILE A 3 38.06 -36.87 -55.80
N GLY A 4 38.37 -36.95 -54.50
CA GLY A 4 39.32 -36.28 -53.62
C GLY A 4 38.84 -36.53 -52.17
N SER A 5 39.78 -36.79 -51.26
CA SER A 5 39.59 -37.20 -49.86
C SER A 5 38.94 -36.15 -48.94
N ILE A 6 38.14 -36.60 -47.96
CA ILE A 6 37.76 -35.87 -46.72
C ILE A 6 37.56 -36.98 -45.66
N ILE A 7 38.47 -37.33 -44.74
CA ILE A 7 39.09 -36.63 -43.60
C ILE A 7 38.09 -36.01 -42.61
N VAL A 8 38.00 -36.69 -41.47
CA VAL A 8 37.55 -36.26 -40.14
C VAL A 8 38.06 -34.85 -39.80
N TRP A 9 37.20 -33.96 -39.30
CA TRP A 9 37.59 -32.97 -38.28
C TRP A 9 36.38 -32.33 -37.59
N CYS A 10 36.52 -32.21 -36.27
CA CYS A 10 35.75 -31.33 -35.40
C CYS A 10 35.71 -29.91 -35.96
N THR A 11 34.56 -29.25 -35.89
CA THR A 11 34.45 -27.80 -36.03
C THR A 11 34.02 -27.18 -34.70
N LEU A 12 34.93 -26.35 -34.19
CA LEU A 12 34.70 -25.34 -33.17
C LEU A 12 33.74 -24.25 -33.67
N PHE A 13 33.03 -23.64 -32.71
CA PHE A 13 32.67 -22.22 -32.59
C PHE A 13 32.57 -21.37 -33.87
N SER A 14 31.40 -20.78 -34.13
CA SER A 14 31.07 -19.41 -33.69
C SER A 14 29.87 -18.83 -34.47
N LEU A 15 29.17 -17.88 -33.85
CA LEU A 15 28.31 -16.85 -34.44
C LEU A 15 26.90 -17.26 -34.91
N CYS A 16 25.94 -17.14 -33.99
CA CYS A 16 24.80 -16.24 -34.17
C CYS A 16 24.18 -15.94 -32.79
N ASN A 17 24.76 -14.95 -32.11
CA ASN A 17 24.06 -14.15 -31.12
C ASN A 17 22.91 -13.45 -31.84
N VAL A 18 21.69 -13.92 -31.64
CA VAL A 18 20.50 -13.08 -31.75
C VAL A 18 19.98 -12.90 -30.33
N PRO A 19 20.13 -11.71 -29.72
CA PRO A 19 19.43 -11.45 -28.48
C PRO A 19 17.95 -11.54 -28.82
N SER A 20 17.23 -12.49 -28.22
CA SER A 20 15.79 -12.38 -28.18
C SER A 20 15.48 -11.12 -27.39
N LEU A 21 15.33 -10.01 -28.12
CA LEU A 21 14.71 -8.78 -27.66
C LEU A 21 13.45 -9.22 -26.90
N LEU A 22 13.51 -9.20 -25.58
CA LEU A 22 12.33 -9.03 -24.76
C LEU A 22 11.79 -7.65 -25.14
N ALA A 23 10.99 -7.63 -26.20
CA ALA A 23 10.21 -6.47 -26.56
C ALA A 23 9.47 -6.04 -25.29
N LYS A 24 9.69 -4.79 -24.89
CA LYS A 24 9.02 -4.12 -23.79
C LYS A 24 7.51 -4.13 -24.07
N PHE A 25 6.83 -5.20 -23.69
CA PHE A 25 5.38 -5.29 -23.74
C PHE A 25 4.84 -4.72 -22.44
N THR A 26 4.19 -3.57 -22.55
CA THR A 26 3.43 -2.92 -21.47
C THR A 26 1.91 -3.16 -21.67
N PRO A 27 1.30 -4.24 -21.13
CA PRO A 27 -0.18 -4.43 -21.15
C PRO A 27 -0.91 -3.73 -19.97
N GLN A 28 -2.14 -3.15 -20.08
CA GLN A 28 -2.79 -2.10 -19.22
C GLN A 28 -4.22 -2.38 -18.62
N PHE A 29 -4.79 -1.54 -17.68
CA PHE A 29 -5.89 -1.88 -16.68
C PHE A 29 -7.26 -1.55 -17.32
N PRO A 30 -8.22 -2.50 -17.52
CA PRO A 30 -9.62 -2.25 -17.15
C PRO A 30 -9.87 -1.90 -15.66
N SER A 31 -9.89 -0.61 -15.39
CA SER A 31 -11.04 -0.16 -14.60
C SER A 31 -12.33 -0.60 -15.31
N SER A 32 -13.42 -0.75 -14.56
CA SER A 32 -14.74 -0.55 -15.20
C SER A 32 -14.69 0.77 -15.99
N VAL A 33 -15.44 0.90 -17.08
CA VAL A 33 -15.51 2.14 -17.91
C VAL A 33 -16.06 3.35 -17.12
N ILE A 34 -16.14 3.26 -15.80
CA ILE A 34 -16.60 4.28 -14.89
C ILE A 34 -15.40 4.69 -14.04
N GLY A 35 -14.90 5.90 -14.31
CA GLY A 35 -13.99 6.59 -13.39
C GLY A 35 -14.66 6.76 -12.02
N PRO A 36 -13.88 6.92 -10.94
CA PRO A 36 -14.44 7.09 -9.60
C PRO A 36 -15.51 8.18 -9.63
N GLU A 37 -16.74 7.84 -9.23
CA GLU A 37 -17.71 8.87 -8.91
C GLU A 37 -17.11 9.68 -7.76
N LYS A 38 -16.68 10.91 -8.07
CA LYS A 38 -16.53 11.95 -7.05
C LYS A 38 -17.82 11.92 -6.25
N ILE A 39 -17.73 11.69 -4.95
CA ILE A 39 -18.84 11.86 -4.01
C ILE A 39 -19.34 13.29 -4.20
N THR A 40 -20.35 13.44 -5.05
CA THR A 40 -21.06 14.69 -5.25
C THR A 40 -22.38 14.46 -4.56
N LYS A 41 -22.37 14.76 -3.26
CA LYS A 41 -23.49 14.98 -2.31
C LYS A 41 -23.36 14.09 -1.08
N ILE A 42 -22.84 14.66 0.01
CA ILE A 42 -23.64 15.41 1.00
C ILE A 42 -22.79 16.61 1.44
N SER A 43 -23.08 17.79 0.90
CA SER A 43 -22.83 19.02 1.63
C SER A 43 -23.96 19.97 1.33
N SER A 44 -24.86 20.12 2.29
CA SER A 44 -25.75 21.26 2.40
C SER A 44 -25.00 22.51 2.87
N GLN A 45 -23.75 22.73 2.44
CA GLN A 45 -22.94 23.95 2.61
C GLN A 45 -21.83 24.02 1.53
N ASN A 46 -21.87 25.03 0.66
CA ASN A 46 -20.93 25.28 -0.46
C ASN A 46 -19.47 25.62 -0.05
N GLN A 47 -18.88 24.94 0.94
CA GLN A 47 -17.49 25.18 1.35
C GLN A 47 -16.63 23.92 1.13
N PRO A 48 -15.44 24.05 0.51
CA PRO A 48 -14.53 22.92 0.32
C PRO A 48 -14.05 22.38 1.68
N LEU A 49 -13.86 21.06 1.77
CA LEU A 49 -13.41 20.35 2.98
C LEU A 49 -11.99 20.77 3.43
N TYR A 50 -11.18 21.30 2.52
CA TYR A 50 -9.81 21.75 2.77
C TYR A 50 -9.37 22.69 1.64
N GLU A 51 -8.34 23.48 1.90
CA GLU A 51 -7.60 24.24 0.90
C GLU A 51 -6.34 23.46 0.48
N THR A 52 -6.07 23.39 -0.83
CA THR A 52 -4.84 22.78 -1.35
C THR A 52 -3.72 23.82 -1.42
N LYS A 53 -2.57 23.52 -0.80
CA LYS A 53 -1.36 24.34 -0.82
C LYS A 53 -0.16 23.53 -1.28
N TYR A 54 0.93 24.22 -1.57
CA TYR A 54 2.19 23.62 -1.98
C TYR A 54 3.34 24.20 -1.16
N PHE A 55 4.30 23.34 -0.83
CA PHE A 55 5.53 23.68 -0.14
C PHE A 55 6.71 23.37 -1.06
N THR A 56 7.64 24.32 -1.21
CA THR A 56 8.86 24.11 -1.99
C THR A 56 9.82 23.25 -1.18
N GLN A 57 9.92 21.98 -1.56
CA GLN A 57 10.71 20.97 -0.88
C GLN A 57 12.05 20.74 -1.58
N ILE A 58 13.12 20.44 -0.83
CA ILE A 58 14.39 20.00 -1.39
C ILE A 58 14.30 18.55 -1.86
N LEU A 59 14.93 18.23 -2.99
CA LEU A 59 14.91 16.90 -3.59
C LEU A 59 15.57 15.88 -2.68
N ASP A 60 16.70 16.25 -2.07
CA ASP A 60 17.51 15.34 -1.28
C ASP A 60 18.00 16.00 0.01
N HIS A 61 17.48 15.50 1.14
CA HIS A 61 17.80 15.99 2.48
C HIS A 61 19.13 15.48 3.02
N PHE A 62 19.72 14.45 2.41
CA PHE A 62 20.81 13.68 3.01
C PHE A 62 22.14 13.78 2.25
N ASN A 63 22.20 14.58 1.18
CA ASN A 63 23.40 14.79 0.39
C ASN A 63 23.59 16.27 0.05
N TYR A 64 24.84 16.70 -0.06
CA TYR A 64 25.26 18.08 -0.31
C TYR A 64 25.77 18.30 -1.75
N ASN A 65 25.61 17.31 -2.63
CA ASN A 65 25.95 17.47 -4.04
C ASN A 65 25.09 18.58 -4.68
N PRO A 66 25.58 19.31 -5.71
CA PRO A 66 24.82 20.40 -6.33
C PRO A 66 23.43 19.99 -6.83
N GLN A 67 23.26 18.74 -7.28
CA GLN A 67 22.00 18.18 -7.74
C GLN A 67 20.99 17.95 -6.59
N SER A 68 21.47 17.75 -5.36
CA SER A 68 20.63 17.50 -4.19
C SER A 68 19.81 18.73 -3.79
N TYR A 69 20.27 19.95 -4.13
CA TYR A 69 19.56 21.21 -3.88
C TYR A 69 18.45 21.54 -4.89
N GLN A 70 18.19 20.66 -5.87
CA GLN A 70 17.00 20.81 -6.70
C GLN A 70 15.76 20.79 -5.80
N THR A 71 14.69 21.46 -6.23
CA THR A 71 13.45 21.55 -5.46
C THR A 71 12.26 21.07 -6.26
N PHE A 72 11.20 20.69 -5.56
CA PHE A 72 9.91 20.33 -6.14
C PHE A 72 8.77 20.85 -5.27
N GLN A 73 7.55 20.87 -5.82
CA GLN A 73 6.37 21.31 -5.09
C GLN A 73 5.71 20.12 -4.40
N ASN A 74 5.76 20.09 -3.08
CA ASN A 74 5.08 19.10 -2.26
C ASN A 74 3.68 19.61 -1.91
N ARG A 75 2.64 18.91 -2.36
CA ARG A 75 1.25 19.24 -2.04
C ARG A 75 0.96 18.97 -0.57
N TYR A 76 0.16 19.83 0.04
CA TYR A 76 -0.48 19.53 1.32
C TYR A 76 -1.89 20.15 1.34
N LEU A 77 -2.79 19.58 2.13
CA LEU A 77 -4.12 20.08 2.35
C LEU A 77 -4.19 20.70 3.73
N ILE A 78 -4.89 21.82 3.88
CA ILE A 78 -5.05 22.52 5.16
C ILE A 78 -6.53 22.82 5.41
N ASN A 79 -6.98 22.61 6.64
CA ASN A 79 -8.29 23.04 7.10
C ASN A 79 -8.15 23.69 8.48
N ASP A 80 -8.45 24.98 8.53
CA ASP A 80 -8.38 25.84 9.72
C ASP A 80 -9.76 26.19 10.29
N LYS A 81 -10.84 25.57 9.79
CA LYS A 81 -12.24 25.90 10.13
C LYS A 81 -12.50 25.91 11.64
N TYR A 82 -11.86 25.00 12.38
CA TYR A 82 -12.02 24.86 13.83
C TYR A 82 -10.76 25.23 14.60
N TRP A 83 -9.72 25.74 13.93
CA TRP A 83 -8.46 25.99 14.58
C TRP A 83 -8.56 27.18 15.54
N GLY A 84 -8.25 26.96 16.82
CA GLY A 84 -8.28 28.00 17.86
C GLY A 84 -7.16 29.04 17.74
N GLY A 85 -6.25 28.86 16.78
CA GLY A 85 -5.16 29.78 16.46
C GLY A 85 -3.92 29.60 17.33
N ALA A 86 -2.85 30.27 16.90
CA ALA A 86 -1.54 30.25 17.54
C ALA A 86 -1.54 30.83 18.96
N ALA A 87 -2.33 31.88 19.23
CA ALA A 87 -2.36 32.55 20.54
C ALA A 87 -2.83 31.64 21.69
N LYS A 88 -3.61 30.60 21.38
CA LYS A 88 -4.05 29.58 22.34
C LYS A 88 -3.15 28.35 22.37
N ASN A 89 -2.07 28.32 21.57
CA ASN A 89 -1.28 27.13 21.29
C ASN A 89 -2.16 25.95 20.84
N SER A 90 -3.17 26.22 20.02
CA SER A 90 -4.09 25.17 19.57
C SER A 90 -3.34 24.13 18.74
N PRO A 91 -3.64 22.82 18.91
CA PRO A 91 -2.89 21.75 18.30
C PRO A 91 -2.96 21.76 16.77
N ILE A 92 -1.96 21.14 16.15
CA ILE A 92 -1.95 20.84 14.72
C ILE A 92 -1.97 19.33 14.57
N PHE A 93 -3.01 18.82 13.93
CA PHE A 93 -3.15 17.42 13.57
C PHE A 93 -2.65 17.22 12.15
N VAL A 94 -1.59 16.44 12.01
CA VAL A 94 -0.90 16.24 10.72
C VAL A 94 -1.05 14.81 10.28
N TYR A 95 -1.70 14.57 9.14
CA TYR A 95 -1.66 13.28 8.48
C TYR A 95 -0.38 13.16 7.65
N THR A 96 0.45 12.17 7.96
CA THR A 96 1.64 11.84 7.15
C THR A 96 1.18 11.00 5.97
N GLY A 97 0.90 11.66 4.84
CA GLY A 97 0.43 11.01 3.61
C GLY A 97 1.40 9.95 3.14
N ASN A 98 0.88 8.97 2.42
CA ASN A 98 1.62 7.74 2.12
C ASN A 98 1.55 7.44 0.61
N GLU A 99 1.56 6.18 0.19
CA GLU A 99 1.66 5.73 -1.20
C GLU A 99 0.45 6.03 -2.11
N GLY A 100 -0.17 7.21 -2.07
CA GLY A 100 -1.28 7.56 -2.96
C GLY A 100 -1.64 9.04 -2.93
N ASP A 101 -2.72 9.40 -3.63
CA ASP A 101 -3.22 10.79 -3.66
C ASP A 101 -3.70 11.23 -2.26
N ILE A 102 -3.20 12.37 -1.78
CA ILE A 102 -3.52 12.88 -0.44
C ILE A 102 -5.01 13.22 -0.24
N GLU A 103 -5.72 13.59 -1.31
CA GLU A 103 -7.15 13.88 -1.25
C GLU A 103 -7.96 12.61 -0.96
N TRP A 104 -7.51 11.46 -1.45
CA TRP A 104 -8.14 10.17 -1.15
C TRP A 104 -8.03 9.85 0.35
N PHE A 105 -6.86 10.07 0.97
CA PHE A 105 -6.71 9.89 2.42
C PHE A 105 -7.54 10.90 3.22
N ALA A 106 -7.57 12.17 2.81
CA ALA A 106 -8.38 13.18 3.49
C ALA A 106 -9.88 12.85 3.46
N GLN A 107 -10.39 12.29 2.37
CA GLN A 107 -11.80 11.91 2.26
C GLN A 107 -12.17 10.70 3.13
N ASN A 108 -11.21 9.84 3.46
CA ASN A 108 -11.43 8.60 4.20
C ASN A 108 -10.95 8.66 5.67
N THR A 109 -10.27 9.72 6.07
CA THR A 109 -9.81 9.92 7.46
C THR A 109 -10.78 10.80 8.25
N GLY A 110 -12.06 10.39 8.30
CA GLY A 110 -13.14 11.15 8.94
C GLY A 110 -12.85 11.49 10.41
N PHE A 111 -12.17 10.58 11.13
CA PHE A 111 -11.81 10.75 12.54
C PHE A 111 -11.06 12.07 12.83
N MET A 112 -10.14 12.50 11.96
CA MET A 112 -9.44 13.77 12.16
C MET A 112 -10.39 14.97 12.05
N PHE A 113 -11.32 14.94 11.11
CA PHE A 113 -12.32 15.99 10.93
C PHE A 113 -13.35 16.04 12.07
N GLU A 114 -13.75 14.88 12.58
CA GLU A 114 -14.70 14.77 13.70
C GLU A 114 -14.10 15.21 15.03
N THR A 115 -12.80 14.99 15.23
CA THR A 115 -12.10 15.36 16.47
C THR A 115 -11.57 16.78 16.45
N ALA A 116 -11.33 17.39 15.27
CA ALA A 116 -10.81 18.76 15.17
C ALA A 116 -11.60 19.81 15.98
N PRO A 117 -12.95 19.84 15.98
CA PRO A 117 -13.72 20.79 16.77
C PRO A 117 -13.51 20.66 18.28
N HIS A 118 -13.26 19.44 18.77
CA HIS A 118 -13.08 19.18 20.20
C HIS A 118 -11.73 19.72 20.69
N PHE A 119 -10.70 19.59 19.87
CA PHE A 119 -9.34 20.03 20.18
C PHE A 119 -9.02 21.44 19.69
N GLU A 120 -9.96 22.12 19.03
CA GLU A 120 -9.72 23.36 18.28
C GLU A 120 -8.51 23.22 17.33
N ALA A 121 -8.37 22.07 16.67
CA ALA A 121 -7.15 21.69 15.96
C ALA A 121 -7.10 22.21 14.51
N LEU A 122 -5.90 22.57 14.05
CA LEU A 122 -5.59 22.76 12.63
C LEU A 122 -5.40 21.38 12.00
N LEU A 123 -6.06 21.11 10.87
CA LEU A 123 -5.82 19.87 10.12
C LEU A 123 -4.86 20.14 8.97
N VAL A 124 -3.86 19.27 8.84
CA VAL A 124 -2.88 19.31 7.74
C VAL A 124 -2.71 17.89 7.20
N PHE A 125 -2.86 17.69 5.90
CA PHE A 125 -2.57 16.42 5.24
C PHE A 125 -1.41 16.63 4.27
N ILE A 126 -0.25 16.06 4.55
CA ILE A 126 0.95 16.27 3.72
C ILE A 126 1.07 15.10 2.75
N GLU A 127 1.13 15.38 1.45
CA GLU A 127 1.31 14.33 0.45
C GLU A 127 2.73 13.78 0.47
N HIS A 128 2.87 12.48 0.27
CA HIS A 128 4.17 11.82 0.16
C HIS A 128 4.85 12.17 -1.17
N ARG A 129 6.17 12.39 -1.15
CA ARG A 129 6.95 12.55 -2.39
C ARG A 129 6.74 11.36 -3.34
N PHE A 130 6.75 11.62 -4.65
CA PHE A 130 6.48 10.64 -5.72
C PHE A 130 5.04 10.09 -5.76
N TYR A 131 4.10 10.65 -4.99
CA TYR A 131 2.69 10.27 -5.06
C TYR A 131 1.79 11.47 -5.36
N GLY A 132 0.63 11.19 -5.94
CA GLY A 132 -0.37 12.20 -6.31
C GLY A 132 0.20 13.30 -7.20
N LYS A 133 0.29 14.53 -6.67
CA LYS A 133 0.84 15.71 -7.38
C LYS A 133 2.21 16.13 -6.86
N SER A 134 2.77 15.42 -5.88
CA SER A 134 4.04 15.75 -5.22
C SER A 134 5.21 15.03 -5.88
N ILE A 135 5.33 15.21 -7.20
CA ILE A 135 6.31 14.50 -8.02
C ILE A 135 7.52 15.41 -8.26
N PRO A 136 8.75 14.94 -7.95
CA PRO A 136 9.96 15.65 -8.33
C PRO A 136 10.09 15.92 -9.83
N TYR A 137 11.11 16.70 -10.21
CA TYR A 137 11.36 17.05 -11.61
C TYR A 137 10.19 17.76 -12.28
N GLY A 138 9.52 18.66 -11.53
CA GLY A 138 8.46 19.52 -12.07
C GLY A 138 7.16 18.79 -12.40
N GLY A 139 6.91 17.61 -11.83
CA GLY A 139 5.71 16.84 -12.13
C GLY A 139 5.86 15.79 -13.23
N ASP A 140 7.02 15.72 -13.88
CA ASP A 140 7.22 14.82 -15.03
C ASP A 140 7.52 13.38 -14.58
N THR A 141 6.47 12.55 -14.57
CA THR A 141 6.55 11.12 -14.22
C THR A 141 7.43 10.32 -15.17
N SER A 142 7.60 10.75 -16.43
CA SER A 142 8.49 10.08 -17.38
C SER A 142 9.98 10.24 -17.03
N ILE A 143 10.30 11.24 -16.21
CA ILE A 143 11.62 11.48 -15.63
C ILE A 143 11.69 10.90 -14.21
N ALA A 144 10.73 11.24 -13.36
CA ALA A 144 10.72 10.83 -11.95
C ALA A 144 10.76 9.31 -11.79
N TYR A 145 10.07 8.57 -12.67
CA TYR A 145 9.96 7.11 -12.59
C TYR A 145 10.83 6.37 -13.61
N LYS A 146 11.77 7.08 -14.25
CA LYS A 146 12.56 6.55 -15.36
C LYS A 146 13.45 5.38 -14.98
N ASN A 147 14.17 5.49 -13.86
CA ASN A 147 15.16 4.51 -13.43
C ASN A 147 15.54 4.69 -11.95
N ALA A 148 16.40 3.80 -11.45
CA ALA A 148 16.89 3.84 -10.08
C ALA A 148 17.58 5.16 -9.66
N SER A 149 18.15 5.92 -10.59
CA SER A 149 18.82 7.19 -10.26
C SER A 149 17.84 8.31 -9.91
N THR A 150 16.63 8.31 -10.49
CA THR A 150 15.59 9.29 -10.17
C THR A 150 14.66 8.77 -9.07
N LEU A 151 14.29 7.49 -9.10
CA LEU A 151 13.53 6.84 -8.03
C LEU A 151 14.33 6.71 -6.73
N GLY A 152 15.66 6.82 -6.76
CA GLY A 152 16.52 6.81 -5.58
C GLY A 152 16.19 7.86 -4.51
N TYR A 153 15.44 8.92 -4.87
CA TYR A 153 14.94 9.91 -3.91
C TYR A 153 13.59 9.54 -3.27
N LEU A 154 12.98 8.42 -3.67
CA LEU A 154 11.81 7.82 -3.03
C LEU A 154 12.26 6.85 -1.94
N SER A 155 12.39 7.37 -0.72
CA SER A 155 12.66 6.58 0.48
C SER A 155 11.83 7.07 1.66
N SER A 156 11.64 6.20 2.66
CA SER A 156 10.94 6.53 3.90
C SER A 156 11.63 7.67 4.66
N THR A 157 12.96 7.66 4.74
CA THR A 157 13.74 8.70 5.42
C THR A 157 13.59 10.07 4.77
N GLN A 158 13.57 10.13 3.44
CA GLN A 158 13.36 11.38 2.70
C GLN A 158 11.96 11.94 2.92
N ALA A 159 10.94 11.08 2.90
CA ALA A 159 9.56 11.48 3.20
C ALA A 159 9.39 12.00 4.63
N LEU A 160 10.01 11.35 5.63
CA LEU A 160 9.99 11.85 7.01
C LEU A 160 10.66 13.23 7.14
N ALA A 161 11.76 13.46 6.43
CA ALA A 161 12.40 14.78 6.38
C ALA A 161 11.51 15.82 5.68
N ASP A 162 10.73 15.43 4.67
CA ASP A 162 9.75 16.32 4.04
C ASP A 162 8.68 16.79 5.02
N TYR A 163 8.10 15.86 5.78
CA TYR A 163 7.10 16.21 6.79
C TYR A 163 7.70 17.14 7.84
N ALA A 164 8.92 16.85 8.32
CA ALA A 164 9.57 17.66 9.35
C ALA A 164 9.80 19.10 8.88
N THR A 165 10.39 19.27 7.70
CA THR A 165 10.69 20.59 7.14
C THR A 165 9.42 21.39 6.86
N LEU A 166 8.38 20.77 6.29
CA LEU A 166 7.09 21.42 6.06
C LEU A 166 6.41 21.83 7.37
N ILE A 167 6.33 20.95 8.37
CA ILE A 167 5.70 21.27 9.66
C ILE A 167 6.43 22.42 10.35
N ILE A 168 7.77 22.39 10.37
CA ILE A 168 8.57 23.46 10.99
C ILE A 168 8.33 24.80 10.29
N ASP A 169 8.31 24.83 8.96
CA ASP A 169 8.06 26.06 8.21
C ASP A 169 6.62 26.57 8.38
N LEU A 170 5.64 25.67 8.29
CA LEU A 170 4.23 25.99 8.48
C LEU A 170 3.97 26.61 9.86
N LYS A 171 4.57 26.04 10.92
CA LYS A 171 4.48 26.61 12.27
C LYS A 171 5.05 28.02 12.36
N LYS A 172 6.16 28.30 11.68
CA LYS A 172 6.73 29.67 11.63
C LYS A 172 5.79 30.62 10.87
N ASN A 173 5.30 30.19 9.72
CA ASN A 173 4.45 31.02 8.86
C ASN A 173 3.10 31.37 9.53
N LEU A 174 2.57 30.45 10.34
CA LEU A 174 1.36 30.65 11.14
C LEU A 174 1.60 31.30 12.52
N SER A 175 2.85 31.68 12.84
CA SER A 175 3.26 32.14 14.19
C SER A 175 2.88 31.15 15.31
N ALA A 176 2.75 29.87 14.98
CA ALA A 176 2.28 28.79 15.84
C ALA A 176 3.45 27.89 16.33
N VAL A 177 4.62 28.50 16.62
CA VAL A 177 5.84 27.76 16.98
C VAL A 177 5.65 26.89 18.23
N ASP A 178 4.81 27.34 19.16
CA ASP A 178 4.51 26.64 20.41
C ASP A 178 3.31 25.69 20.31
N SER A 179 2.57 25.68 19.19
CA SER A 179 1.45 24.76 18.99
C SER A 179 1.94 23.30 18.98
N PRO A 180 1.33 22.41 19.78
CA PRO A 180 1.68 21.00 19.79
C PRO A 180 1.25 20.34 18.48
N VAL A 181 2.09 19.45 17.94
CA VAL A 181 1.79 18.69 16.73
C VAL A 181 1.54 17.23 17.10
N VAL A 182 0.42 16.67 16.67
CA VAL A 182 0.14 15.24 16.75
C VAL A 182 0.08 14.71 15.33
N VAL A 183 0.87 13.68 15.04
CA VAL A 183 0.87 13.05 13.72
C VAL A 183 -0.06 11.85 13.67
N PHE A 184 -0.73 11.69 12.55
CA PHE A 184 -1.69 10.63 12.27
C PHE A 184 -1.20 9.86 11.04
N GLY A 185 -1.27 8.54 11.11
CA GLY A 185 -1.07 7.66 9.98
C GLY A 185 -2.02 6.47 10.12
N GLY A 186 -2.69 6.13 9.03
CA GLY A 186 -3.50 4.93 8.93
C GLY A 186 -3.18 4.23 7.62
N SER A 187 -3.27 2.90 7.61
CA SER A 187 -3.59 2.19 6.38
C SER A 187 -5.01 1.74 6.54
N TYR A 188 -5.73 1.83 5.44
CA TYR A 188 -6.37 0.64 4.95
C TYR A 188 -5.96 0.49 3.48
N GLY A 189 -6.25 -0.67 2.87
CA GLY A 189 -5.61 -1.17 1.65
C GLY A 189 -5.66 -0.30 0.39
N GLY A 190 -4.61 -0.39 -0.42
CA GLY A 190 -4.52 0.17 -1.77
C GLY A 190 -4.10 -0.91 -2.79
N SER A 191 -4.74 -0.93 -3.97
CA SER A 191 -4.43 -1.76 -5.17
C SER A 191 -3.93 -0.85 -6.30
N THR A 192 -3.00 -1.13 -7.25
CA THR A 192 -2.30 -2.34 -7.71
C THR A 192 -1.09 -1.94 -8.57
N PHE A 193 0.04 -2.66 -8.49
CA PHE A 193 0.99 -2.82 -9.62
C PHE A 193 1.32 -4.32 -9.77
N PHE A 194 0.92 -4.94 -10.90
CA PHE A 194 1.24 -6.35 -11.16
C PHE A 194 2.31 -6.49 -12.23
N MET A 195 3.48 -6.96 -11.80
CA MET A 195 4.39 -7.67 -12.68
C MET A 195 4.71 -9.00 -11.99
N PHE A 196 4.09 -10.06 -12.51
CA PHE A 196 4.14 -11.47 -12.08
C PHE A 196 3.15 -11.94 -10.98
N PRO A 197 2.30 -12.94 -11.28
CA PRO A 197 1.24 -13.46 -10.41
C PRO A 197 1.68 -14.23 -9.16
N LEU A 198 2.99 -14.38 -8.90
CA LEU A 198 3.49 -14.92 -7.63
C LEU A 198 3.72 -13.82 -6.56
N PHE A 199 3.70 -12.53 -6.94
CA PHE A 199 4.09 -11.41 -6.07
C PHE A 199 2.92 -10.53 -5.58
N ALA A 200 1.69 -11.07 -5.60
CA ALA A 200 0.46 -10.31 -5.37
C ALA A 200 0.22 -9.78 -3.93
N LEU A 201 1.16 -9.98 -3.01
CA LEU A 201 0.94 -9.90 -1.55
C LEU A 201 1.59 -8.69 -0.85
N LEU A 202 2.07 -7.70 -1.61
CA LEU A 202 3.10 -6.76 -1.13
C LEU A 202 2.65 -5.33 -0.87
N LEU A 203 1.38 -5.00 -1.10
CA LEU A 203 1.00 -3.62 -1.41
C LEU A 203 0.30 -2.83 -0.28
N ALA A 204 0.36 -3.28 0.98
CA ALA A 204 -0.39 -2.59 2.04
C ALA A 204 0.34 -2.25 3.36
N GLY A 205 1.67 -2.41 3.45
CA GLY A 205 2.39 -2.29 4.73
C GLY A 205 3.08 -0.96 5.06
N HIS A 206 3.26 0.01 4.13
CA HIS A 206 4.03 1.24 4.43
C HIS A 206 3.27 2.28 5.25
N PHE A 207 1.98 2.42 4.92
CA PHE A 207 1.15 3.59 5.19
C PHE A 207 1.21 4.12 6.63
N GLN A 208 1.48 3.22 7.56
CA GLN A 208 1.20 3.35 8.99
C GLN A 208 2.46 3.59 9.82
N MET A 209 3.59 3.19 9.25
CA MET A 209 4.88 3.17 9.92
C MET A 209 5.43 4.59 10.00
N LEU A 210 5.12 5.43 9.00
CA LEU A 210 5.58 6.81 8.89
C LEU A 210 5.20 7.65 10.12
N ALA A 211 3.97 7.58 10.64
CA ALA A 211 3.59 8.35 11.83
C ALA A 211 4.36 7.91 13.09
N ALA A 212 4.52 6.60 13.31
CA ALA A 212 5.27 6.06 14.43
C ALA A 212 6.77 6.41 14.31
N TRP A 213 7.36 6.21 13.13
CA TRP A 213 8.75 6.55 12.82
C TRP A 213 9.02 8.05 12.90
N PHE A 214 8.07 8.87 12.47
CA PHE A 214 8.16 10.32 12.57
C PHE A 214 8.26 10.76 14.03
N ARG A 215 7.41 10.21 14.91
CA ARG A 215 7.52 10.49 16.35
C ARG A 215 8.82 9.97 16.95
N LEU A 216 9.33 8.82 16.50
CA LEU A 216 10.61 8.27 16.97
C LEU A 216 11.82 9.13 16.55
N LYS A 217 11.84 9.63 15.30
CA LYS A 217 12.98 10.33 14.71
C LYS A 217 12.92 11.86 14.91
N TYR A 218 11.72 12.42 14.94
CA TYR A 218 11.45 13.85 15.09
C TYR A 218 10.59 14.16 16.33
N PRO A 219 10.97 13.69 17.54
CA PRO A 219 10.17 13.93 18.76
C PRO A 219 10.14 15.40 19.19
N HIS A 220 11.01 16.23 18.62
CA HIS A 220 11.05 17.68 18.80
C HIS A 220 10.05 18.41 17.87
N VAL A 221 9.54 17.75 16.84
CA VAL A 221 8.55 18.31 15.91
C VAL A 221 7.13 17.90 16.30
N ALA A 222 6.90 16.60 16.54
CA ALA A 222 5.61 16.06 16.93
C ALA A 222 5.64 15.51 18.36
N ILE A 223 4.68 15.90 19.20
CA ILE A 223 4.58 15.50 20.60
C ILE A 223 3.99 14.09 20.79
N GLY A 224 3.32 13.55 19.77
CA GLY A 224 2.75 12.22 19.78
C GLY A 224 2.32 11.75 18.39
N ALA A 225 2.04 10.45 18.27
CA ALA A 225 1.61 9.81 17.05
C ALA A 225 0.43 8.85 17.27
N LEU A 226 -0.53 8.90 16.35
CA LEU A 226 -1.55 7.88 16.17
C LEU A 226 -1.15 6.99 14.99
N ALA A 227 -0.73 5.76 15.26
CA ALA A 227 -0.31 4.80 14.25
C ALA A 227 -1.34 3.65 14.18
N SER A 228 -2.32 3.79 13.28
CA SER A 228 -3.37 2.78 13.09
C SER A 228 -2.95 1.72 12.09
N SER A 229 -3.18 0.45 12.43
CA SER A 229 -2.85 -0.77 11.70
C SER A 229 -1.36 -1.02 11.42
N SER A 230 -0.44 -0.40 12.17
CA SER A 230 0.96 -0.27 11.75
C SER A 230 1.83 -1.52 11.87
N PRO A 231 2.25 -2.18 10.76
CA PRO A 231 2.96 -3.45 10.80
C PRO A 231 4.48 -3.24 10.97
N ILE A 232 4.87 -2.47 12.00
CA ILE A 232 6.28 -2.12 12.29
C ILE A 232 7.20 -3.33 12.55
N LEU A 233 6.62 -4.52 12.74
CA LEU A 233 7.32 -5.78 12.98
C LEU A 233 7.37 -6.70 11.74
N ASN A 234 6.76 -6.34 10.60
CA ASN A 234 6.74 -7.19 9.39
C ASN A 234 8.05 -7.14 8.59
N PHE A 235 9.20 -7.30 9.25
CA PHE A 235 10.52 -7.25 8.62
C PHE A 235 11.38 -8.41 9.12
N GLU A 236 12.30 -8.87 8.28
CA GLU A 236 13.23 -9.96 8.57
C GLU A 236 12.52 -11.20 9.14
N ASP A 237 13.04 -11.80 10.21
CA ASP A 237 12.45 -12.92 10.94
C ASP A 237 11.67 -12.49 12.19
N ILE A 238 11.36 -11.20 12.34
CA ILE A 238 10.61 -10.68 13.50
C ILE A 238 9.19 -11.25 13.52
N THR A 239 8.52 -11.25 12.36
CA THR A 239 7.16 -11.78 12.19
C THR A 239 7.18 -12.95 11.21
N SER A 240 6.34 -13.95 11.48
CA SER A 240 6.26 -15.12 10.61
C SER A 240 5.80 -14.75 9.19
N PRO A 241 6.45 -15.28 8.14
CA PRO A 241 6.05 -15.05 6.75
C PRO A 241 4.63 -15.50 6.40
N TYR A 242 4.05 -16.34 7.26
CA TYR A 242 2.71 -16.89 7.12
C TYR A 242 1.62 -16.05 7.81
N SER A 243 2.00 -15.09 8.66
CA SER A 243 1.06 -14.40 9.55
C SER A 243 -0.05 -13.70 8.79
N PHE A 244 0.30 -12.98 7.72
CA PHE A 244 -0.64 -12.23 6.89
C PHE A 244 -1.72 -13.15 6.28
N ASN A 245 -1.31 -14.20 5.58
CA ASN A 245 -2.22 -15.16 4.95
C ASN A 245 -3.01 -16.00 5.95
N ASN A 246 -2.44 -16.26 7.14
CA ASN A 246 -3.15 -16.96 8.21
C ASN A 246 -4.33 -16.14 8.75
N ILE A 247 -4.17 -14.83 8.93
CA ILE A 247 -5.26 -13.95 9.42
C ILE A 247 -6.38 -13.89 8.37
N ILE A 248 -6.04 -13.69 7.09
CA ILE A 248 -7.03 -13.77 5.99
C ILE A 248 -7.76 -15.12 6.02
N THR A 249 -7.00 -16.21 6.16
CA THR A 249 -7.57 -17.55 6.26
C THR A 249 -8.52 -17.66 7.46
N GLN A 250 -8.23 -17.06 8.60
CA GLN A 250 -9.11 -17.06 9.77
C GLN A 250 -10.40 -16.27 9.52
N ASP A 251 -10.33 -15.11 8.84
CA ASP A 251 -11.50 -14.32 8.48
C ASP A 251 -12.47 -15.09 7.56
N PHE A 252 -11.92 -15.86 6.61
CA PHE A 252 -12.72 -16.67 5.68
C PHE A 252 -13.07 -18.07 6.22
N ARG A 253 -12.32 -18.61 7.19
CA ARG A 253 -12.54 -19.96 7.79
C ARG A 253 -13.88 -20.10 8.49
N ALA A 254 -14.59 -19.01 8.73
CA ALA A 254 -15.95 -19.07 9.22
C ALA A 254 -16.88 -19.87 8.29
N ASN A 255 -16.59 -20.05 6.98
CA ASN A 255 -17.33 -20.98 6.10
C ASN A 255 -16.56 -21.39 4.82
N THR A 256 -16.36 -22.71 4.66
CA THR A 256 -16.17 -23.53 3.43
C THR A 256 -14.80 -23.98 2.87
N ALA A 257 -14.88 -25.08 2.08
CA ALA A 257 -13.90 -26.12 1.78
C ALA A 257 -13.49 -26.21 0.29
N LYS A 258 -12.31 -26.81 0.02
CA LYS A 258 -11.57 -26.84 -1.26
C LYS A 258 -11.97 -27.98 -2.22
N GLN A 259 -12.03 -27.74 -3.54
CA GLN A 259 -11.94 -28.74 -4.63
C GLN A 259 -11.47 -28.09 -5.98
N PRO A 260 -10.53 -28.67 -6.76
CA PRO A 260 -10.09 -28.12 -8.05
C PRO A 260 -10.64 -28.91 -9.27
N LYS A 261 -11.04 -28.22 -10.36
CA LYS A 261 -10.90 -28.66 -11.78
C LYS A 261 -11.63 -27.75 -12.79
N GLY A 262 -10.93 -27.27 -13.83
CA GLY A 262 -11.50 -26.97 -15.17
C GLY A 262 -11.26 -25.58 -15.78
N LEU A 263 -10.16 -25.40 -16.53
CA LEU A 263 -9.76 -24.14 -17.20
C LEU A 263 -10.71 -23.64 -18.31
N GLU A 264 -11.54 -24.50 -18.87
CA GLU A 264 -12.48 -24.12 -19.96
C GLU A 264 -13.83 -23.61 -19.42
N LEU A 265 -14.31 -24.16 -18.30
CA LEU A 265 -15.46 -23.65 -17.54
C LEU A 265 -15.16 -22.29 -16.89
N LEU A 266 -13.89 -22.04 -16.52
CA LEU A 266 -13.39 -20.76 -16.01
C LEU A 266 -13.67 -19.59 -16.96
N ARG A 267 -13.55 -19.76 -18.28
CA ARG A 267 -13.75 -18.64 -19.22
C ARG A 267 -15.18 -18.10 -19.23
N ASN A 268 -16.16 -19.00 -19.31
CA ASN A 268 -17.57 -18.61 -19.40
C ASN A 268 -18.13 -18.16 -18.04
N SER A 269 -17.59 -18.69 -16.94
CA SER A 269 -18.06 -18.37 -15.60
C SER A 269 -17.59 -17.00 -15.12
N PHE A 270 -16.40 -16.55 -15.52
CA PHE A 270 -15.77 -15.33 -14.98
C PHE A 270 -15.95 -14.04 -15.80
N LYS A 271 -16.67 -14.07 -16.94
CA LYS A 271 -16.88 -12.90 -17.83
C LYS A 271 -15.59 -12.12 -18.14
N ILE A 272 -14.53 -12.79 -18.59
CA ILE A 272 -13.24 -12.13 -18.87
C ILE A 272 -13.25 -11.43 -20.25
N CYS A 273 -12.83 -10.17 -20.37
CA CYS A 273 -12.98 -9.38 -21.61
C CYS A 273 -12.03 -9.80 -22.75
N THR A 274 -10.86 -10.37 -22.43
CA THR A 274 -9.82 -10.74 -23.41
C THR A 274 -9.72 -12.25 -23.60
N ASN A 275 -9.33 -12.69 -24.80
CA ASN A 275 -9.19 -14.12 -25.13
C ASN A 275 -7.99 -14.81 -24.44
N TYR A 276 -7.20 -14.07 -23.66
CA TYR A 276 -6.01 -14.58 -22.99
C TYR A 276 -6.30 -14.82 -21.50
N ILE A 277 -6.21 -16.08 -21.07
CA ILE A 277 -6.30 -16.47 -19.66
C ILE A 277 -5.01 -17.21 -19.34
N SER A 278 -4.16 -16.59 -18.52
CA SER A 278 -3.15 -17.36 -17.79
C SER A 278 -3.75 -17.83 -16.48
N ALA A 279 -3.55 -19.09 -16.13
CA ALA A 279 -3.92 -19.61 -14.82
C ALA A 279 -3.34 -18.76 -13.69
N SER A 280 -2.15 -18.21 -13.91
CA SER A 280 -1.43 -17.42 -12.93
C SER A 280 -2.05 -16.02 -12.76
N TYR A 281 -2.41 -15.31 -13.83
CA TYR A 281 -3.15 -14.03 -13.74
C TYR A 281 -4.51 -14.21 -13.04
N LEU A 282 -5.20 -15.32 -13.33
CA LEU A 282 -6.50 -15.61 -12.73
C LEU A 282 -6.38 -15.95 -11.24
N GLN A 283 -5.35 -16.69 -10.84
CA GLN A 283 -5.03 -16.93 -9.43
C GLN A 283 -4.76 -15.60 -8.71
N GLY A 284 -3.92 -14.73 -9.30
CA GLY A 284 -3.64 -13.40 -8.75
C GLY A 284 -4.89 -12.56 -8.58
N TRP A 285 -5.79 -12.55 -9.58
CA TRP A 285 -7.06 -11.82 -9.52
C TRP A 285 -7.99 -12.32 -8.41
N LEU A 286 -8.14 -13.64 -8.25
CA LEU A 286 -8.93 -14.21 -7.15
C LEU A 286 -8.32 -13.91 -5.78
N GLN A 287 -7.00 -14.05 -5.66
CA GLN A 287 -6.27 -13.79 -4.43
C GLN A 287 -6.41 -12.30 -4.02
N THR A 288 -6.34 -11.41 -5.00
CA THR A 288 -6.53 -9.97 -4.82
C THR A 288 -7.90 -9.64 -4.24
N ALA A 289 -8.97 -10.22 -4.78
CA ALA A 289 -10.31 -10.03 -4.25
C ALA A 289 -10.41 -10.44 -2.79
N LEU A 290 -9.87 -11.61 -2.43
CA LEU A 290 -9.92 -12.15 -1.07
C LEU A 290 -9.12 -11.29 -0.09
N ILE A 291 -7.87 -10.94 -0.45
CA ILE A 291 -6.98 -10.12 0.38
C ILE A 291 -7.61 -8.75 0.64
N TYR A 292 -7.99 -8.02 -0.41
CA TYR A 292 -8.50 -6.66 -0.24
C TYR A 292 -9.85 -6.62 0.44
N THR A 293 -10.68 -7.64 0.25
CA THR A 293 -11.96 -7.75 0.98
C THR A 293 -11.74 -8.01 2.46
N ALA A 294 -10.76 -8.86 2.83
CA ALA A 294 -10.40 -9.04 4.24
C ALA A 294 -9.91 -7.71 4.86
N MET A 295 -9.05 -6.99 4.13
CA MET A 295 -8.53 -5.70 4.61
C MET A 295 -9.59 -4.60 4.73
N THR A 296 -10.70 -4.72 4.01
CA THR A 296 -11.79 -3.72 4.01
C THR A 296 -13.09 -4.31 4.58
N ASP A 297 -13.00 -5.27 5.49
CA ASP A 297 -14.18 -5.93 6.09
C ASP A 297 -14.89 -5.07 7.15
N TYR A 298 -15.31 -3.88 6.73
CA TYR A 298 -15.93 -2.88 7.59
C TYR A 298 -17.39 -3.22 7.92
N PRO A 299 -17.89 -2.79 9.09
CA PRO A 299 -19.29 -2.97 9.47
C PRO A 299 -20.26 -2.05 8.71
N THR A 300 -19.73 -1.13 7.89
CA THR A 300 -20.47 -0.13 7.11
C THR A 300 -20.09 -0.21 5.63
N PRO A 301 -20.98 0.18 4.69
CA PRO A 301 -20.61 0.28 3.29
C PRO A 301 -19.49 1.29 3.10
N SER A 302 -18.53 0.97 2.25
CA SER A 302 -17.36 1.81 2.02
C SER A 302 -17.03 1.90 0.53
N ASN A 303 -16.33 2.96 0.14
CA ASN A 303 -15.81 3.14 -1.21
C ASN A 303 -14.33 3.53 -1.15
N PHE A 304 -13.57 2.77 -0.39
CA PHE A 304 -12.17 3.06 -0.15
C PHE A 304 -11.31 2.54 -1.31
N LEU A 305 -11.26 1.21 -1.47
CA LEU A 305 -10.62 0.52 -2.60
C LEU A 305 -11.54 0.37 -3.80
N GLN A 306 -12.72 -0.15 -3.51
CA GLN A 306 -13.84 -0.41 -4.40
C GLN A 306 -15.12 -0.13 -3.61
N PRO A 307 -16.24 0.15 -4.29
CA PRO A 307 -17.53 0.19 -3.61
C PRO A 307 -17.87 -1.21 -3.05
N LEU A 308 -17.93 -1.34 -1.74
CA LEU A 308 -18.20 -2.59 -1.04
C LEU A 308 -19.38 -2.47 -0.07
N PRO A 309 -20.17 -3.55 0.12
CA PRO A 309 -21.21 -3.59 1.15
C PRO A 309 -20.61 -3.57 2.56
N ALA A 310 -21.46 -3.42 3.56
CA ALA A 310 -21.09 -3.74 4.94
C ALA A 310 -20.80 -5.25 5.07
N TYR A 311 -19.77 -5.60 5.83
CA TYR A 311 -19.27 -6.96 6.04
C TYR A 311 -19.01 -7.72 4.74
N PRO A 312 -18.17 -7.19 3.82
CA PRO A 312 -17.96 -7.79 2.50
C PRO A 312 -17.38 -9.21 2.54
N VAL A 313 -16.61 -9.60 3.56
CA VAL A 313 -16.17 -11.01 3.73
C VAL A 313 -17.38 -11.93 3.94
N LYS A 314 -18.35 -11.49 4.75
CA LYS A 314 -19.58 -12.25 4.99
C LYS A 314 -20.42 -12.38 3.71
N GLU A 315 -20.49 -11.34 2.89
CA GLU A 315 -21.19 -11.40 1.60
C GLU A 315 -20.46 -12.31 0.58
N MET A 316 -19.12 -12.30 0.57
CA MET A 316 -18.35 -13.28 -0.21
C MET A 316 -18.62 -14.72 0.23
N CYS A 317 -18.61 -15.00 1.53
CA CYS A 317 -18.93 -16.34 2.04
C CYS A 317 -20.36 -16.76 1.65
N LYS A 318 -21.36 -15.88 1.74
CA LYS A 318 -22.73 -16.18 1.28
C LYS A 318 -22.78 -16.52 -0.22
N ALA A 319 -21.97 -15.85 -1.04
CA ALA A 319 -21.89 -16.14 -2.47
C ALA A 319 -21.29 -17.53 -2.74
N ILE A 320 -20.29 -17.94 -1.94
CA ILE A 320 -19.67 -19.28 -2.00
C ILE A 320 -20.64 -20.36 -1.51
N ASP A 321 -21.39 -20.08 -0.44
CA ASP A 321 -22.30 -21.02 0.21
C ASP A 321 -23.64 -21.16 -0.50
N ASN A 322 -23.85 -20.44 -1.62
CA ASN A 322 -25.12 -20.42 -2.31
C ASN A 322 -25.48 -21.84 -2.83
N PRO A 323 -26.58 -22.45 -2.32
CA PRO A 323 -26.94 -23.82 -2.67
C PRO A 323 -27.35 -23.98 -4.13
N SER A 324 -27.77 -22.90 -4.81
CA SER A 324 -28.14 -22.96 -6.23
C SER A 324 -26.95 -23.25 -7.16
N LEU A 325 -25.72 -23.00 -6.68
CA LEU A 325 -24.48 -23.26 -7.42
C LEU A 325 -24.01 -24.72 -7.28
N GLY A 326 -24.66 -25.52 -6.42
CA GLY A 326 -24.31 -26.93 -6.22
C GLY A 326 -22.82 -27.15 -5.92
N ASN A 327 -22.16 -27.96 -6.73
CA ASN A 327 -20.73 -28.29 -6.62
C ASN A 327 -19.83 -27.51 -7.60
N ASP A 328 -20.35 -26.46 -8.25
CA ASP A 328 -19.55 -25.65 -9.17
C ASP A 328 -18.62 -24.71 -8.38
N THR A 329 -17.40 -25.15 -8.12
CA THR A 329 -16.38 -24.35 -7.42
C THR A 329 -16.10 -23.02 -8.12
N PHE A 330 -16.15 -22.97 -9.45
CA PHE A 330 -15.80 -21.77 -10.18
C PHE A 330 -16.90 -20.72 -10.15
N ALA A 331 -18.16 -21.14 -10.26
CA ALA A 331 -19.28 -20.24 -10.06
C ALA A 331 -19.29 -19.64 -8.64
N LYS A 332 -18.88 -20.41 -7.64
CA LYS A 332 -18.72 -19.94 -6.25
C LYS A 332 -17.60 -18.90 -6.11
N LEU A 333 -16.41 -19.20 -6.65
CA LEU A 333 -15.29 -18.27 -6.65
C LEU A 333 -15.58 -16.99 -7.45
N TYR A 334 -16.31 -17.11 -8.56
CA TYR A 334 -16.79 -15.96 -9.32
C TYR A 334 -17.78 -15.13 -8.51
N GLY A 335 -18.76 -15.76 -7.87
CA GLY A 335 -19.71 -15.08 -7.00
C GLY A 335 -19.02 -14.28 -5.91
N ALA A 336 -18.00 -14.87 -5.27
CA ALA A 336 -17.16 -14.18 -4.29
C ALA A 336 -16.43 -12.99 -4.91
N ALA A 337 -15.62 -13.21 -5.95
CA ALA A 337 -14.83 -12.15 -6.58
C ALA A 337 -15.70 -11.03 -7.15
N ASN A 338 -16.92 -11.32 -7.60
CA ASN A 338 -17.88 -10.34 -8.09
C ASN A 338 -18.36 -9.39 -6.98
N ILE A 339 -18.33 -9.79 -5.69
CA ILE A 339 -18.56 -8.85 -4.57
C ILE A 339 -17.47 -7.78 -4.53
N TYR A 340 -16.21 -8.12 -4.83
CA TYR A 340 -15.14 -7.14 -4.81
C TYR A 340 -15.11 -6.29 -6.09
N TYR A 341 -15.14 -6.94 -7.25
CA TYR A 341 -14.91 -6.27 -8.53
C TYR A 341 -16.18 -5.66 -9.17
N ASN A 342 -17.36 -6.07 -8.75
CA ASN A 342 -18.61 -5.66 -9.41
C ASN A 342 -19.83 -5.68 -8.48
N TYR A 343 -19.66 -5.20 -7.26
CA TYR A 343 -20.78 -5.03 -6.31
C TYR A 343 -21.89 -4.14 -6.87
N THR A 344 -21.53 -3.10 -7.62
CA THR A 344 -22.47 -2.15 -8.23
C THR A 344 -23.24 -2.72 -9.43
N GLY A 345 -22.78 -3.84 -10.00
CA GLY A 345 -23.40 -4.48 -11.17
C GLY A 345 -23.09 -3.80 -12.52
N ASN A 346 -22.20 -2.81 -12.54
CA ASN A 346 -21.91 -2.01 -13.74
C ASN A 346 -20.87 -2.67 -14.69
N ALA A 347 -20.05 -3.60 -14.20
CA ALA A 347 -19.04 -4.25 -15.02
C ALA A 347 -19.66 -5.29 -15.95
N THR A 348 -19.39 -5.16 -17.25
CA THR A 348 -19.83 -6.11 -18.29
C THR A 348 -18.87 -7.29 -18.41
N CYS A 349 -17.58 -7.08 -18.18
CA CYS A 349 -16.52 -8.08 -18.15
C CYS A 349 -15.31 -7.59 -17.32
N PHE A 350 -14.37 -8.48 -17.03
CA PHE A 350 -13.10 -8.17 -16.33
C PHE A 350 -11.92 -8.48 -17.25
N ASP A 351 -11.04 -7.53 -17.53
CA ASP A 351 -9.77 -7.82 -18.23
C ASP A 351 -8.64 -7.96 -17.19
N LEU A 352 -7.93 -9.07 -17.27
CA LEU A 352 -6.94 -9.44 -16.25
C LEU A 352 -5.58 -8.79 -16.51
N LEU A 353 -5.38 -8.11 -17.64
CA LEU A 353 -4.08 -7.58 -18.07
C LEU A 353 -3.80 -6.18 -17.55
N ASP A 354 -4.30 -5.93 -16.35
CA ASP A 354 -4.74 -4.64 -15.90
C ASP A 354 -3.51 -3.80 -15.34
N LYS A 355 -3.17 -2.57 -15.80
CA LYS A 355 -2.29 -1.41 -15.32
C LYS A 355 -2.73 0.11 -15.07
N SER A 356 -3.85 0.70 -15.51
CA SER A 356 -4.58 1.71 -14.69
C SER A 356 -4.39 1.51 -13.19
N ASP A 357 -3.95 2.58 -12.58
CA ASP A 357 -3.68 2.66 -11.16
C ASP A 357 -4.55 3.81 -10.65
N PRO A 358 -5.84 3.54 -10.36
CA PRO A 358 -6.81 4.59 -10.08
C PRO A 358 -6.47 5.37 -8.80
N HIS A 359 -5.61 4.80 -7.95
CA HIS A 359 -5.20 5.38 -6.67
C HIS A 359 -3.75 5.90 -6.66
N GLY A 360 -2.99 5.66 -7.74
CA GLY A 360 -1.63 6.17 -7.93
C GLY A 360 -0.59 5.53 -7.01
N LEU A 361 -0.64 4.21 -6.83
CA LEU A 361 0.22 3.42 -5.95
C LEU A 361 1.43 2.76 -6.66
N GLY A 362 1.59 2.90 -7.98
CA GLY A 362 2.52 2.13 -8.80
C GLY A 362 3.98 2.15 -8.31
N GLU A 363 4.37 3.30 -7.75
CA GLU A 363 5.70 3.61 -7.24
C GLU A 363 6.02 2.88 -5.93
N TRP A 364 5.02 2.32 -5.26
CA TRP A 364 5.21 1.47 -4.09
C TRP A 364 6.12 0.27 -4.40
N THR A 365 6.04 -0.25 -5.63
CA THR A 365 6.91 -1.34 -6.09
C THR A 365 8.39 -1.02 -5.90
N TRP A 366 8.78 0.24 -6.11
CA TRP A 366 10.15 0.70 -5.87
C TRP A 366 10.51 0.61 -4.38
N GLN A 367 9.63 1.09 -3.50
CA GLN A 367 9.85 1.02 -2.05
C GLN A 367 9.92 -0.43 -1.56
N ALA A 368 9.04 -1.31 -2.06
CA ALA A 368 9.05 -2.75 -1.82
C ALA A 368 10.24 -3.50 -2.46
N CYS A 369 11.00 -2.84 -3.33
CA CYS A 369 12.25 -3.35 -3.89
C CYS A 369 13.52 -2.78 -3.25
N THR A 370 13.39 -1.80 -2.34
CA THR A 370 14.53 -1.11 -1.75
C THR A 370 14.53 -1.24 -0.23
N GLU A 371 13.52 -0.69 0.44
CA GLU A 371 13.46 -0.63 1.90
C GLU A 371 12.37 -1.55 2.50
N MET A 372 11.25 -1.71 1.80
CA MET A 372 10.02 -2.29 2.35
C MET A 372 9.90 -3.79 2.08
N ILE A 373 10.92 -4.52 2.50
CA ILE A 373 11.04 -5.96 2.25
C ILE A 373 10.30 -6.73 3.35
N MET A 374 8.98 -6.83 3.18
CA MET A 374 8.11 -7.50 4.13
C MET A 374 7.85 -8.95 3.70
N PRO A 375 8.10 -9.95 4.55
CA PRO A 375 7.84 -11.34 4.24
C PRO A 375 6.36 -11.64 4.48
N THR A 376 5.52 -11.53 3.44
CA THR A 376 4.06 -11.78 3.52
C THR A 376 3.59 -12.90 2.60
N GLU A 377 4.49 -13.52 1.84
CA GLU A 377 4.15 -14.42 0.73
C GLU A 377 3.98 -15.90 1.16
N GLY A 378 4.25 -16.24 2.42
CA GLY A 378 4.13 -17.60 2.92
C GLY A 378 2.66 -18.03 3.10
N SER A 379 2.30 -19.21 2.63
CA SER A 379 1.01 -19.87 2.90
C SER A 379 1.22 -21.33 3.29
N ASN A 380 0.69 -21.73 4.45
CA ASN A 380 0.75 -23.14 4.89
C ASN A 380 -0.37 -23.99 4.23
N SER A 381 -0.35 -25.31 4.46
CA SER A 381 -1.37 -26.26 3.94
C SER A 381 -2.81 -25.93 4.36
N GLU A 382 -2.91 -25.25 5.49
CA GLU A 382 -4.11 -24.82 6.18
C GLU A 382 -4.70 -23.52 5.60
N SER A 383 -3.91 -22.75 4.84
CA SER A 383 -4.29 -21.51 4.18
C SER A 383 -5.43 -21.71 3.17
N ILE A 384 -6.27 -20.69 2.96
CA ILE A 384 -7.21 -20.67 1.83
C ILE A 384 -6.48 -20.52 0.48
N PHE A 385 -5.24 -20.02 0.50
CA PHE A 385 -4.38 -19.90 -0.67
C PHE A 385 -3.58 -21.19 -0.92
N PRO A 386 -3.05 -21.40 -2.14
CA PRO A 386 -2.13 -22.49 -2.41
C PRO A 386 -0.91 -22.43 -1.47
N PRO A 387 -0.41 -23.57 -0.97
CA PRO A 387 0.77 -23.59 -0.12
C PRO A 387 1.98 -23.02 -0.85
N SER A 388 2.71 -22.13 -0.18
CA SER A 388 3.91 -21.46 -0.70
C SER A 388 4.86 -21.16 0.46
N ASP A 389 6.15 -21.41 0.25
CA ASP A 389 7.19 -20.96 1.15
C ASP A 389 7.65 -19.55 0.74
N TYR A 390 7.97 -18.71 1.71
CA TYR A 390 8.59 -17.42 1.42
C TYR A 390 10.05 -17.61 0.97
N ASN A 391 10.41 -17.02 -0.17
CA ASN A 391 11.77 -17.03 -0.69
C ASN A 391 12.24 -15.61 -1.04
N TYR A 392 13.24 -15.11 -0.31
CA TYR A 392 13.82 -13.80 -0.59
C TYR A 392 14.49 -13.73 -1.99
N THR A 393 15.00 -14.83 -2.52
CA THR A 393 15.64 -14.86 -3.85
C THR A 393 14.67 -14.41 -4.94
N ASP A 394 13.39 -14.77 -4.84
CA ASP A 394 12.37 -14.37 -5.79
C ASP A 394 12.22 -12.84 -5.82
N ARG A 395 12.27 -12.20 -4.65
CA ARG A 395 12.27 -10.72 -4.53
C ARG A 395 13.52 -10.12 -5.14
N LEU A 396 14.69 -10.67 -4.82
CA LEU A 396 15.97 -10.18 -5.32
C LEU A 396 16.00 -10.21 -6.87
N GLU A 397 15.62 -11.34 -7.47
CA GLU A 397 15.59 -11.50 -8.93
C GLU A 397 14.62 -10.52 -9.58
N PHE A 398 13.43 -10.34 -9.00
CA PHE A 398 12.45 -9.37 -9.47
C PHE A 398 13.01 -7.95 -9.47
N CYS A 399 13.55 -7.48 -8.34
CA CYS A 399 14.01 -6.11 -8.18
C CYS A 399 15.24 -5.81 -9.04
N MET A 400 16.16 -6.77 -9.17
CA MET A 400 17.28 -6.67 -10.10
C MET A 400 16.80 -6.59 -11.56
N SER A 401 15.82 -7.41 -11.95
CA SER A 401 15.32 -7.42 -13.32
C SER A 401 14.57 -6.15 -13.72
N TYR A 402 13.81 -5.57 -12.78
CA TYR A 402 12.89 -4.47 -13.09
C TYR A 402 13.52 -3.10 -12.86
N PHE A 403 14.30 -2.95 -11.80
CA PHE A 403 14.85 -1.67 -11.37
C PHE A 403 16.38 -1.61 -11.40
N ASP A 404 17.06 -2.74 -11.65
CA ASP A 404 18.52 -2.86 -11.53
C ASP A 404 19.00 -2.44 -10.12
N VAL A 405 18.25 -2.86 -9.09
CA VAL A 405 18.52 -2.54 -7.70
C VAL A 405 18.52 -3.79 -6.83
N GLU A 406 19.50 -3.88 -5.95
CA GLU A 406 19.56 -4.90 -4.90
C GLU A 406 18.77 -4.41 -3.67
N PRO A 407 17.76 -5.16 -3.21
CA PRO A 407 17.01 -4.82 -2.01
C PRO A 407 17.88 -4.82 -0.75
N ARG A 408 17.53 -3.98 0.23
CA ARG A 408 18.22 -3.88 1.52
C ARG A 408 17.32 -4.36 2.66
N PRO A 409 17.15 -5.67 2.86
CA PRO A 409 16.14 -6.22 3.77
C PRO A 409 16.34 -5.82 5.24
N THR A 410 17.58 -5.55 5.65
CA THR A 410 17.92 -5.18 7.04
C THR A 410 17.93 -3.67 7.29
N TRP A 411 17.65 -2.85 6.27
CA TRP A 411 17.77 -1.40 6.39
C TRP A 411 16.72 -0.80 7.33
N ILE A 412 15.45 -1.20 7.18
CA ILE A 412 14.35 -0.67 7.99
C ILE A 412 14.48 -1.04 9.46
N THR A 413 14.91 -2.26 9.75
CA THR A 413 15.16 -2.71 11.12
C THR A 413 16.38 -2.02 11.73
N THR A 414 17.41 -1.72 10.94
CA THR A 414 18.56 -0.90 11.37
C THR A 414 18.13 0.54 11.66
N GLU A 415 17.38 1.16 10.76
CA GLU A 415 17.01 2.57 10.83
C GLU A 415 15.98 2.83 11.94
N PHE A 416 14.98 1.95 12.09
CA PHE A 416 13.83 2.17 12.97
C PHE A 416 13.75 1.25 14.19
N GLY A 417 14.71 0.34 14.36
CA GLY A 417 14.92 -0.44 15.58
C GLY A 417 14.53 -1.91 15.52
N GLY A 418 13.69 -2.32 14.55
CA GLY A 418 13.42 -3.71 14.18
C GLY A 418 13.32 -4.70 15.34
N HIS A 419 14.23 -5.67 15.40
CA HIS A 419 14.29 -6.71 16.45
C HIS A 419 14.31 -6.16 17.88
N ASP A 420 14.88 -4.97 18.08
CA ASP A 420 14.97 -4.31 19.38
C ASP A 420 13.87 -3.26 19.59
N ILE A 421 12.80 -3.25 18.78
CA ILE A 421 11.76 -2.22 18.83
C ILE A 421 11.13 -2.10 20.23
N TYR A 422 11.01 -3.19 20.99
CA TYR A 422 10.52 -3.13 22.37
C TYR A 422 11.44 -2.28 23.25
N ARG A 423 12.77 -2.48 23.13
CA ARG A 423 13.76 -1.70 23.85
C ARG A 423 13.75 -0.24 23.38
N VAL A 424 13.61 0.00 22.08
CA VAL A 424 13.49 1.34 21.49
C VAL A 424 12.26 2.06 22.02
N LEU A 425 11.07 1.44 21.92
CA LEU A 425 9.82 2.02 22.39
C LEU A 425 9.83 2.27 23.90
N LYS A 426 10.44 1.39 24.70
CA LYS A 426 10.54 1.56 26.15
C LYS A 426 11.51 2.67 26.57
N ARG A 427 12.62 2.86 25.86
CA ARG A 427 13.67 3.82 26.23
C ARG A 427 13.50 5.19 25.58
N PHE A 428 13.05 5.21 24.34
CA PHE A 428 13.02 6.38 23.47
C PHE A 428 11.65 6.63 22.85
N GLY A 429 10.79 5.60 22.75
CA GLY A 429 9.39 5.77 22.38
C GLY A 429 8.59 6.44 23.50
N SER A 430 7.76 7.40 23.11
CA SER A 430 6.79 8.03 24.01
C SER A 430 5.66 8.64 23.20
N ASN A 431 4.44 8.59 23.74
CA ASN A 431 3.23 9.17 23.16
C ASN A 431 2.93 8.64 21.75
N ILE A 432 3.14 7.34 21.54
CA ILE A 432 2.72 6.65 20.32
C ILE A 432 1.59 5.71 20.72
N ILE A 433 0.46 5.81 20.03
CA ILE A 433 -0.66 4.90 20.21
C ILE A 433 -0.73 4.01 18.97
N PHE A 434 -0.62 2.71 19.19
CA PHE A 434 -0.80 1.70 18.15
C PHE A 434 -2.22 1.13 18.21
N PHE A 435 -2.95 1.25 17.11
CA PHE A 435 -4.25 0.61 16.93
C PHE A 435 -4.11 -0.54 15.95
N ASN A 436 -4.79 -1.67 16.18
CA ASN A 436 -4.84 -2.77 15.22
C ASN A 436 -6.24 -3.39 15.24
N GLY A 437 -6.85 -3.52 14.06
CA GLY A 437 -8.07 -4.31 13.88
C GLY A 437 -7.73 -5.80 13.89
N LEU A 438 -8.48 -6.62 14.62
CA LEU A 438 -8.18 -8.06 14.70
C LEU A 438 -8.45 -8.82 13.39
N ARG A 439 -9.24 -8.23 12.50
CA ARG A 439 -9.59 -8.75 11.17
C ARG A 439 -8.71 -8.14 10.06
N ASP A 440 -7.82 -7.24 10.44
CA ASP A 440 -6.86 -6.68 9.52
C ASP A 440 -5.67 -7.65 9.42
N PRO A 441 -5.35 -8.19 8.23
CA PRO A 441 -4.23 -9.11 8.08
C PRO A 441 -2.87 -8.47 8.36
N TRP A 442 -2.75 -7.14 8.37
CA TRP A 442 -1.53 -6.44 8.78
C TRP A 442 -1.30 -6.46 10.30
N SER A 443 -2.34 -6.73 11.09
CA SER A 443 -2.25 -6.77 12.55
C SER A 443 -1.24 -7.80 13.08
N GLY A 444 -0.92 -8.84 12.31
CA GLY A 444 0.11 -9.82 12.65
C GLY A 444 1.52 -9.21 12.75
N GLY A 445 1.79 -8.15 11.98
CA GLY A 445 3.01 -7.36 12.06
C GLY A 445 2.93 -6.16 13.00
N GLY A 446 1.75 -5.95 13.58
CA GLY A 446 1.48 -4.83 14.46
C GLY A 446 2.14 -5.02 15.83
N TYR A 447 2.39 -3.90 16.51
CA TYR A 447 2.76 -3.96 17.92
C TYR A 447 1.58 -4.47 18.77
N SER A 448 1.78 -5.57 19.49
CA SER A 448 0.70 -6.29 20.21
C SER A 448 0.89 -6.38 21.74
N LEU A 449 1.98 -5.85 22.31
CA LEU A 449 2.19 -5.87 23.77
C LEU A 449 1.69 -4.59 24.45
N SER A 450 0.68 -4.68 25.31
CA SER A 450 0.31 -3.57 26.21
C SER A 450 1.37 -3.44 27.32
N LEU A 451 2.15 -2.34 27.39
CA LEU A 451 2.97 -2.00 28.58
C LEU A 451 3.55 -0.56 28.54
N SER A 452 2.84 0.38 29.17
CA SER A 452 3.30 1.52 30.02
C SER A 452 2.34 2.71 29.90
N LEU A 453 2.24 3.54 30.95
CA LEU A 453 1.27 4.66 31.07
C LEU A 453 1.33 5.71 29.92
N SER A 454 2.36 5.71 29.08
CA SER A 454 2.52 6.60 27.90
C SER A 454 2.46 5.89 26.54
N LEU A 455 2.30 4.56 26.54
CA LEU A 455 2.07 3.70 25.37
C LEU A 455 0.74 2.98 25.59
N SER A 456 -0.34 3.62 25.16
CA SER A 456 -1.66 3.01 25.25
C SER A 456 -1.91 2.14 24.01
N LEU A 457 -2.54 0.99 24.23
CA LEU A 457 -2.94 0.04 23.19
C LEU A 457 -4.42 -0.24 23.42
N THR A 458 -5.23 -0.11 22.39
CA THR A 458 -6.67 -0.35 22.46
C THR A 458 -7.03 -1.39 21.41
N HIS A 459 -7.44 -2.57 21.87
CA HIS A 459 -8.01 -3.62 21.03
C HIS A 459 -9.52 -3.39 20.93
N THR A 460 -10.04 -3.28 19.71
CA THR A 460 -11.48 -3.14 19.48
C THR A 460 -11.94 -4.20 18.49
N GLN A 461 -12.84 -5.08 18.95
CA GLN A 461 -13.39 -6.18 18.15
C GLN A 461 -14.40 -5.71 17.09
N ASN A 462 -14.98 -4.52 17.27
CA ASN A 462 -15.92 -3.88 16.33
C ASN A 462 -15.91 -2.38 16.63
N LEU A 463 -15.66 -1.52 15.63
CA LEU A 463 -16.05 -0.11 15.67
C LEU A 463 -16.52 0.33 14.28
N VAL A 464 -17.54 1.19 14.35
CA VAL A 464 -18.48 1.69 13.33
C VAL A 464 -17.82 2.40 12.16
#